data_AF-A0A3D3BM35-F1
#
_entry.id   AF-A0A3D3BM35-F1
#
_cell.length_a   1.000
_cell.length_b   1.000
_cell.length_c   1.000
_cell.angle_alpha   90.00
_cell.angle_beta   90.00
_cell.angle_gamma   90.00
#
_symmetry.space_group_name_H-M   'P 1'
#
loop_
_entity.id
_entity.type
_entity.pdbx_description
1 polymer ?
#
loop_
_entity_poly.entity_id
_entity_poly.type
_entity_poly.pdbx_seq_one_letter_code
_entity_poly.pdbx_strand_id
1 'polypeptide(L)'
;SDVYAPLAHRLGVGHLKWELEDLSFRYLDENGYKQIAKELAERREDRERYIEELVDSIQQTLASQKVHADLTWRAKHIFSIWRKMQR
;
A
#
# COMPACT_ATOMS: atom_id res chain seq x y z
N SER A 1 6.51 0.34 17.65
CA SER A 1 7.62 0.00 16.73
C SER A 1 8.64 1.14 16.61
N ASP A 2 8.83 1.92 17.69
CA ASP A 2 9.44 3.25 17.61
C ASP A 2 10.96 3.23 17.44
N VAL A 3 11.58 2.05 17.51
CA VAL A 3 13.03 1.86 17.34
C VAL A 3 13.34 1.19 16.00
N TYR A 4 12.77 0.02 15.73
CA TYR A 4 13.13 -0.79 14.56
C TYR A 4 12.55 -0.28 13.23
N ALA A 5 11.32 0.23 13.22
CA ALA A 5 10.75 0.77 11.97
C ALA A 5 11.47 2.05 11.50
N PRO A 6 11.80 3.02 12.37
CA PRO A 6 12.64 4.15 11.98
C PRO A 6 14.06 3.74 11.56
N LEU A 7 14.63 2.70 12.17
CA LEU A 7 15.94 2.18 11.77
C LEU A 7 15.91 1.59 10.36
N ALA A 8 14.94 0.73 10.06
CA ALA A 8 14.76 0.16 8.71
C ALA A 8 14.58 1.26 7.65
N HIS A 9 13.83 2.32 7.98
CA HIS A 9 13.69 3.48 7.11
C HIS A 9 15.03 4.19 6.84
N ARG A 10 15.84 4.42 7.88
CA ARG A 10 17.16 5.07 7.75
C ARG A 10 18.16 4.23 6.95
N LEU A 11 18.04 2.91 7.01
CA LEU A 11 18.86 1.97 6.25
C LEU A 11 18.39 1.79 4.80
N GLY A 12 17.36 2.52 4.36
CA GLY A 12 16.81 2.42 3.00
C GLY A 12 15.92 1.20 2.77
N VAL A 13 15.62 0.41 3.81
CA VAL A 13 14.81 -0.81 3.71
C VAL A 13 13.34 -0.49 4.00
N GLY A 14 12.70 0.19 3.05
CA GLY A 14 11.31 0.66 3.17
C GLY A 14 10.29 -0.46 3.36
N HIS A 15 10.48 -1.61 2.70
CA HIS A 15 9.63 -2.79 2.86
C HIS A 15 9.57 -3.28 4.30
N LEU A 16 10.74 -3.46 4.92
CA LEU A 16 10.86 -3.93 6.30
C LEU A 16 10.22 -2.96 7.29
N LYS A 17 10.37 -1.65 7.06
CA LYS A 17 9.67 -0.64 7.86
C LYS A 17 8.16 -0.88 7.85
N TRP A 18 7.57 -1.04 6.66
CA TRP A 18 6.12 -1.19 6.52
C TRP A 18 5.61 -2.48 7.15
N GLU A 19 6.33 -3.59 7.00
CA GLU A 19 5.99 -4.85 7.67
C GLU A 19 6.03 -4.72 9.19
N LEU A 20 7.09 -4.10 9.74
CA LEU A 20 7.21 -3.87 11.17
C LEU A 20 6.12 -2.94 11.71
N GLU A 21 5.74 -1.93 10.94
CA GLU A 21 4.65 -1.01 11.25
C GLU A 21 3.30 -1.74 11.29
N ASP A 22 2.95 -2.49 10.25
CA ASP A 22 1.68 -3.23 10.18
C ASP A 22 1.58 -4.33 11.25
N LEU A 23 2.68 -5.07 11.48
CA LEU A 23 2.73 -6.08 12.55
C LEU A 23 2.54 -5.42 13.93
N SER A 24 3.26 -4.34 14.21
CA SER A 24 3.11 -3.65 15.49
C SER A 24 1.71 -3.09 15.67
N PHE A 25 1.14 -2.50 14.61
CA PHE A 25 -0.21 -1.97 14.66
C PHE A 25 -1.25 -3.05 14.96
N ARG A 26 -1.11 -4.25 14.37
CA ARG A 26 -1.99 -5.40 14.65
C ARG A 26 -2.04 -5.76 16.14
N TYR A 27 -0.92 -5.67 16.86
CA TYR A 27 -0.86 -6.00 18.29
C TYR A 27 -1.22 -4.82 19.20
N LEU A 28 -0.92 -3.58 18.78
CA LEU A 28 -1.19 -2.39 19.58
C LEU A 28 -2.66 -1.94 19.49
N ASP A 29 -3.29 -2.13 18.34
CA ASP A 29 -4.71 -1.82 18.10
C ASP A 29 -5.33 -2.86 17.15
N GLU A 30 -5.70 -3.99 17.72
CA GLU A 30 -6.29 -5.11 16.98
C GLU A 30 -7.62 -4.72 16.31
N ASN A 31 -8.43 -3.88 16.96
CA ASN A 31 -9.74 -3.47 16.47
C ASN A 31 -9.58 -2.54 15.25
N GLY A 32 -8.74 -1.52 15.36
CA GLY A 32 -8.43 -0.63 14.24
C GLY A 32 -7.81 -1.37 13.05
N TYR A 33 -6.91 -2.32 13.33
CA TYR A 33 -6.34 -3.19 12.30
C TYR A 33 -7.44 -4.01 11.58
N LYS A 34 -8.29 -4.72 12.33
CA LYS A 34 -9.35 -5.57 11.76
C LYS A 34 -10.37 -4.78 10.98
N GLN A 35 -10.74 -3.58 11.44
CA GLN A 35 -11.66 -2.71 10.73
C GLN A 35 -11.13 -2.36 9.33
N ILE A 36 -9.90 -1.83 9.26
CA ILE A 36 -9.31 -1.42 7.98
C ILE A 36 -9.06 -2.65 7.09
N ALA A 37 -8.63 -3.78 7.65
CA ALA A 37 -8.45 -5.02 6.91
C ALA A 37 -9.78 -5.51 6.28
N LYS A 38 -10.89 -5.40 7.01
CA LYS A 38 -12.22 -5.75 6.50
C LYS A 38 -12.65 -4.82 5.36
N GLU A 39 -12.55 -3.51 5.55
CA GLU A 39 -12.90 -2.52 4.51
C GLU A 39 -12.05 -2.69 3.24
N LEU A 40 -10.76 -3.03 3.39
CA LEU A 40 -9.85 -3.33 2.28
C LEU A 40 -10.24 -4.60 1.53
N ALA A 41 -10.71 -5.63 2.25
CA ALA A 41 -11.13 -6.90 1.67
C ALA A 41 -12.43 -6.74 0.88
N GLU A 42 -13.41 -6.01 1.43
CA GLU A 42 -14.70 -5.74 0.77
C GLU A 42 -14.54 -5.01 -0.58
N ARG A 43 -13.55 -4.12 -0.69
CA ARG A 43 -13.29 -3.33 -1.91
C ARG A 43 -12.20 -3.91 -2.79
N ARG A 44 -11.75 -5.15 -2.53
CA ARG A 44 -10.57 -5.70 -3.20
C ARG A 44 -10.80 -5.89 -4.70
N GLU A 45 -11.89 -6.55 -5.08
CA GLU A 45 -12.19 -6.86 -6.48
C GLU A 45 -12.41 -5.59 -7.32
N ASP A 46 -13.20 -4.65 -6.80
CA ASP A 46 -13.44 -3.37 -7.48
C ASP A 46 -12.13 -2.59 -7.68
N ARG A 47 -11.24 -2.61 -6.69
CA ARG A 47 -9.95 -1.93 -6.78
C ARG A 47 -9.02 -2.62 -7.77
N GLU A 48 -8.98 -3.95 -7.79
CA GLU A 48 -8.16 -4.70 -8.74
C GLU A 48 -8.60 -4.41 -10.18
N ARG A 49 -9.91 -4.46 -10.46
CA ARG A 49 -10.48 -4.12 -11.77
C ARG A 49 -10.17 -2.68 -12.18
N TYR A 50 -10.36 -1.72 -11.28
CA TYR A 50 -10.04 -0.32 -11.54
C TYR A 50 -8.55 -0.10 -11.87
N ILE A 51 -7.65 -0.80 -11.15
CA ILE A 51 -6.21 -0.70 -11.39
C ILE A 51 -5.86 -1.31 -12.75
N GLU A 52 -6.46 -2.44 -13.13
CA GLU A 52 -6.26 -3.06 -14.44
C GLU A 52 -6.65 -2.11 -15.58
N GLU A 53 -7.86 -1.54 -15.52
CA GLU A 53 -8.33 -0.56 -16.52
C GLU A 53 -7.42 0.67 -16.61
N LEU A 54 -6.94 1.15 -15.46
CA LEU A 54 -6.01 2.28 -15.41
C LEU A 54 -4.64 1.94 -16.00
N VAL A 55 -4.11 0.76 -15.69
CA VAL A 55 -2.85 0.26 -16.21
C VAL A 55 -2.92 0.14 -17.73
N ASP A 56 -3.98 -0.45 -18.25
CA ASP A 56 -4.20 -0.60 -19.69
C ASP A 56 -4.28 0.75 -20.41
N SER A 57 -5.01 1.72 -19.83
CA SER A 57 -5.11 3.07 -20.37
C SER A 57 -3.75 3.80 -20.41
N ILE A 58 -2.95 3.66 -19.35
CA ILE A 58 -1.60 4.24 -19.30
C ILE A 58 -0.68 3.55 -20.32
N GLN A 59 -0.73 2.23 -20.42
CA GLN A 59 0.08 1.48 -21.38
C GLN A 59 -0.23 1.87 -22.82
N GLN A 60 -1.51 2.00 -23.19
CA GLN A 60 -1.91 2.47 -24.52
C GLN A 60 -1.37 3.87 -24.82
N THR A 61 -1.43 4.77 -23.83
CA THR A 61 -0.90 6.14 -23.95
C THR A 61 0.61 6.12 -24.17
N LEU A 62 1.36 5.33 -23.39
CA LEU A 62 2.81 5.19 -23.54
C LEU A 62 3.21 4.58 -24.90
N ALA A 63 2.47 3.56 -25.35
CA ALA A 63 2.67 2.92 -26.64
C ALA A 63 2.46 3.90 -27.80
N SER A 64 1.44 4.75 -27.73
CA SER A 64 1.17 5.79 -28.74
C SER A 64 2.33 6.79 -28.88
N GLN A 65 3.08 7.01 -27.79
CA GLN A 65 4.25 7.89 -27.75
C GLN A 65 5.58 7.13 -27.97
N LYS A 66 5.53 5.82 -28.26
CA LYS A 66 6.70 4.94 -28.40
C LYS A 66 7.60 4.91 -27.16
N VAL A 67 7.04 5.14 -25.97
CA VAL A 67 7.76 5.06 -24.70
C VAL A 67 7.64 3.64 -24.16
N HIS A 68 8.78 3.00 -23.89
CA HIS A 68 8.82 1.73 -23.16
C HIS A 68 9.01 2.01 -21.68
N ALA A 69 8.07 1.57 -20.85
CA ALA A 69 8.14 1.69 -19.41
C ALA A 69 7.48 0.48 -18.73
N ASP A 70 8.07 0.06 -17.61
CA ASP A 70 7.50 -0.96 -16.75
C ASP A 70 6.52 -0.31 -15.77
N LEU A 71 5.24 -0.68 -15.87
CA LEU A 71 4.22 -0.17 -14.98
C LEU A 71 4.01 -1.16 -13.83
N THR A 72 4.14 -0.67 -12.60
CA THR A 72 3.87 -1.43 -11.39
C THR A 72 2.92 -0.64 -10.49
N TRP A 73 2.09 -1.35 -9.73
CA TRP A 73 1.21 -0.75 -8.74
C TRP A 73 1.49 -1.34 -7.37
N ARG A 74 1.19 -0.59 -6.30
CA ARG A 74 1.34 -1.07 -4.92
C ARG A 74 0.12 -0.74 -4.09
N ALA A 75 -0.31 -1.69 -3.27
CA ALA A 75 -1.30 -1.43 -2.23
C ALA A 75 -0.69 -0.55 -1.12
N LYS A 76 -1.53 0.24 -0.45
CA LYS A 76 -1.13 0.94 0.78
C LYS A 76 -1.16 -0.03 1.97
N HIS A 77 -0.16 0.07 2.82
CA HIS A 77 -0.09 -0.65 4.10
C HIS A 77 -1.16 -0.16 5.09
N ILE A 78 -1.64 -1.07 5.93
CA ILE A 78 -2.80 -0.83 6.82
C ILE A 78 -2.52 0.31 7.78
N PHE A 79 -1.35 0.32 8.41
CA PHE A 79 -0.96 1.38 9.34
C PHE A 79 -0.84 2.74 8.66
N SER A 80 -0.41 2.78 7.40
CA SER A 80 -0.36 4.03 6.62
C SER A 80 -1.75 4.55 6.26
N ILE A 81 -2.72 3.66 6.05
CA ILE A 81 -4.13 4.02 5.84
C ILE A 81 -4.69 4.59 7.14
N TRP A 82 -4.54 3.87 8.26
CA TRP A 82 -4.97 4.32 9.57
C TRP A 82 -4.41 5.71 9.90
N ARG A 83 -3.09 5.90 9.76
CA ARG A 83 -2.43 7.19 10.03
C ARG A 83 -2.98 8.33 9.17
N LYS A 84 -3.43 8.04 7.94
CA LYS A 84 -4.05 9.02 7.06
C LYS A 84 -5.50 9.34 7.44
N MET A 85 -6.22 8.41 8.08
CA MET A 85 -7.58 8.66 8.57
C MET A 85 -7.59 9.51 9.84
N GLN A 86 -6.50 9.47 10.62
CA GLN A 86 -6.33 10.25 11.86
C GLN A 86 -5.85 11.70 11.62
N ARG A 87 -5.60 12.08 10.37
CA ARG A 87 -5.15 13.42 9.96
C ARG A 87 -6.21 14.08 9.11
#